data_AF-A0A7Y5WJR6-F1
#
_entry.id   AF-A0A7Y5WJR6-F1
#
_cell.length_a   1.000
_cell.length_b   1.000
_cell.length_c   1.000
_cell.angle_alpha   90.00
_cell.angle_beta   90.00
_cell.angle_gamma   90.00
#
_symmetry.space_group_name_H-M   'P 1'
#
loop_
_entity.id
_entity.type
_entity.pdbx_description
1 polymer ?
#
loop_
_entity_poly.entity_id
_entity_poly.type
_entity_poly.pdbx_seq_one_letter_code
_entity_poly.pdbx_strand_id
1 'polypeptide(L)'
;MAGQPYWESPVEKQIREAQERGDFDNLPGAGKPLDLSDAGDPDWWLKRFAERENLDLGGALPGPLALRKEAAGYPESLADVRTEAQVREVIEDYNRRVLADRRRPAVGSLPPLLAKTLDVDEMVEQWRPLRAQREARQRLAREEREAAGAAARRDSGSWWARLLGRG
;
A
#
# COMPACT_ATOMS: atom_id res chain seq x y z
N MET A 1 3.85 -40.46 -32.41
CA MET A 1 4.20 -39.08 -32.00
C MET A 1 3.32 -38.14 -32.79
N ALA A 2 2.33 -37.49 -32.15
CA ALA A 2 1.40 -36.60 -32.83
C ALA A 2 1.99 -35.18 -32.90
N GLY A 3 2.13 -34.64 -34.11
CA GLY A 3 2.57 -33.27 -34.35
C GLY A 3 1.49 -32.27 -33.93
N GLN A 4 1.89 -31.31 -33.10
CA GLN A 4 1.05 -30.18 -32.70
C GLN A 4 0.70 -29.32 -33.93
N PRO A 5 -0.54 -28.85 -34.09
CA PRO A 5 -0.94 -28.04 -35.24
C PRO A 5 -0.28 -26.65 -35.20
N TYR A 6 0.25 -26.25 -36.36
CA TYR A 6 0.92 -24.98 -36.64
C TYR A 6 -0.13 -23.86 -36.83
N TRP A 7 -0.70 -23.36 -35.74
CA TRP A 7 -1.51 -22.14 -35.79
C TRP A 7 -0.96 -21.14 -34.78
N GLU A 8 -0.41 -20.03 -35.29
CA GLU A 8 -0.01 -18.88 -34.50
C GLU A 8 -1.27 -18.25 -33.89
N SER A 9 -1.25 -17.98 -32.58
CA SER A 9 -2.34 -17.24 -31.93
C SER A 9 -2.47 -15.85 -32.58
N PRO A 10 -3.70 -15.32 -32.76
CA PRO A 10 -3.89 -13.99 -33.34
C PRO A 10 -3.11 -12.88 -32.61
N VAL A 11 -2.83 -13.06 -31.32
CA VAL A 11 -2.04 -12.14 -30.50
C VAL A 11 -0.56 -12.23 -30.88
N GLU A 12 0.02 -13.42 -30.93
CA GLU A 12 1.40 -13.67 -31.37
C GLU A 12 1.63 -13.14 -32.79
N LYS A 13 0.68 -13.37 -33.69
CA LYS A 13 0.74 -12.84 -35.06
C LYS A 13 0.79 -11.31 -35.08
N GLN A 14 -0.06 -10.65 -34.30
CA GLN A 14 -0.06 -9.18 -34.17
C GLN A 14 1.26 -8.64 -33.61
N ILE A 15 1.82 -9.30 -32.60
CA ILE A 15 3.10 -8.89 -32.01
C ILE A 15 4.23 -9.01 -33.04
N ARG A 16 4.29 -10.12 -33.78
CA ARG A 16 5.29 -10.34 -34.82
C ARG A 16 5.15 -9.32 -35.95
N GLU A 17 3.95 -9.06 -36.44
CA GLU A 17 3.70 -8.06 -37.49
C GLU A 17 4.04 -6.62 -37.03
N ALA A 18 3.85 -6.30 -35.75
CA ALA A 18 4.27 -5.02 -35.17
C ALA A 18 5.81 -4.92 -35.06
N GLN A 19 6.50 -6.00 -34.69
CA GLN A 19 7.96 -6.07 -34.70
C GLN A 19 8.53 -5.94 -36.12
N GLU A 20 7.98 -6.65 -37.10
CA GLU A 20 8.40 -6.59 -38.51
C GLU A 20 8.23 -5.19 -39.12
N ARG A 21 7.23 -4.43 -38.69
CA ARG A 21 7.02 -3.03 -39.10
C ARG A 21 7.90 -2.02 -38.36
N GLY A 22 8.65 -2.46 -37.34
CA GLY A 22 9.46 -1.57 -36.51
C GLY A 22 8.62 -0.68 -35.58
N ASP A 23 7.38 -1.07 -35.24
CA ASP A 23 6.52 -0.29 -34.32
C ASP A 23 7.15 -0.18 -32.91
N PHE A 24 8.12 -1.05 -32.59
CA PHE A 24 8.92 -1.02 -31.36
C PHE A 24 10.31 -0.36 -31.52
N ASP A 25 10.67 0.09 -32.73
CA ASP A 25 11.90 0.82 -32.97
C ASP A 25 11.75 2.28 -32.56
N ASN A 26 12.81 2.89 -32.03
CA ASN A 26 12.85 4.30 -31.61
C ASN A 26 11.77 4.71 -30.59
N LEU A 27 11.33 3.77 -29.74
CA LEU A 27 10.39 4.09 -28.67
C LEU A 27 10.91 5.26 -27.81
N PRO A 28 10.03 6.15 -27.34
CA PRO A 28 10.41 7.20 -26.41
C PRO A 28 11.10 6.60 -25.18
N GLY A 29 12.40 6.88 -25.02
CA GLY A 29 13.21 6.33 -23.92
C GLY A 29 14.04 5.09 -24.27
N ALA A 30 13.96 4.55 -25.49
CA ALA A 30 14.81 3.44 -25.93
C ALA A 30 16.30 3.77 -25.75
N GLY A 31 17.03 2.89 -25.06
CA GLY A 31 18.46 3.03 -24.78
C GLY A 31 18.83 4.10 -23.74
N LYS A 32 17.87 4.85 -23.20
CA LYS A 32 18.12 5.83 -22.13
C LYS A 32 18.08 5.13 -20.76
N PRO A 33 18.97 5.50 -19.82
CA PRO A 33 18.88 5.03 -18.44
C PRO A 33 17.49 5.35 -17.84
N LEU A 34 16.93 4.40 -17.09
CA LEU A 34 15.71 4.67 -16.32
C LEU A 34 16.03 5.69 -15.24
N ASP A 35 15.24 6.76 -15.18
CA ASP A 35 15.30 7.72 -14.09
C ASP A 35 14.55 7.15 -12.88
N LEU A 36 15.31 6.73 -11.88
CA LEU A 36 14.83 6.14 -10.61
C LEU A 36 15.09 7.06 -9.42
N SER A 37 15.35 8.35 -9.67
CA SER A 37 15.64 9.34 -8.62
C SER A 37 14.55 9.40 -7.53
N ASP A 38 13.29 9.17 -7.90
CA ASP A 38 12.15 9.17 -6.98
C ASP A 38 11.86 7.81 -6.32
N ALA A 39 12.63 6.76 -6.60
CA ALA A 39 12.29 5.39 -6.17
C ALA A 39 12.20 5.20 -4.64
N GLY A 40 12.75 6.13 -3.86
CA GLY A 40 12.64 6.14 -2.40
C GLY A 40 11.32 6.69 -1.86
N ASP A 41 10.50 7.34 -2.70
CA ASP A 41 9.19 7.85 -2.32
C ASP A 41 8.11 6.76 -2.50
N PRO A 42 7.36 6.34 -1.47
CA PRO A 42 6.29 5.36 -1.61
C PRO A 42 5.23 5.70 -2.68
N ASP A 43 5.00 7.00 -2.92
CA ASP A 43 4.05 7.52 -3.91
C ASP A 43 4.72 7.85 -5.27
N TRP A 44 5.97 7.42 -5.52
CA TRP A 44 6.73 7.73 -6.75
C TRP A 44 5.94 7.43 -8.03
N TRP A 45 5.27 6.26 -8.04
CA TRP A 45 4.50 5.81 -9.19
C TRP A 45 3.23 6.65 -9.40
N LEU A 46 2.62 7.15 -8.31
CA LEU A 46 1.43 7.99 -8.34
C LEU A 46 1.76 9.38 -8.87
N LYS A 47 2.89 9.95 -8.42
CA LYS A 47 3.40 11.23 -8.92
C LYS A 47 3.74 11.16 -10.41
N ARG A 48 4.51 10.14 -10.83
CA ARG A 48 4.82 9.93 -12.25
C ARG A 48 3.58 9.66 -13.10
N PHE A 49 2.58 8.98 -12.55
CA PHE A 49 1.29 8.80 -13.23
C PHE A 49 0.58 10.14 -13.40
N ALA A 50 0.47 10.95 -12.35
CA ALA A 50 -0.19 12.23 -12.43
C ALA A 50 0.50 13.22 -13.38
N GLU A 51 1.83 13.28 -13.35
CA GLU A 51 2.62 14.10 -14.28
C GLU A 51 2.42 13.66 -15.73
N ARG A 52 2.48 12.36 -16.01
CA ARG A 52 2.28 11.83 -17.37
C ARG A 52 0.89 12.12 -17.90
N GLU A 53 -0.13 12.02 -17.05
CA GLU A 53 -1.53 12.18 -17.43
C GLU A 53 -2.06 13.61 -17.20
N ASN A 54 -1.21 14.56 -16.79
CA ASN A 54 -1.56 15.93 -16.43
C ASN A 54 -2.75 16.01 -15.44
N LEU A 55 -2.75 15.14 -14.42
CA LEU A 55 -3.78 15.07 -13.40
C LEU A 55 -3.48 16.00 -12.24
N ASP A 56 -4.49 16.72 -11.77
CA ASP A 56 -4.42 17.48 -10.53
C ASP A 56 -4.55 16.55 -9.32
N LEU A 57 -3.45 16.36 -8.59
CA LEU A 57 -3.40 15.61 -7.32
C LEU A 57 -3.89 16.44 -6.11
N GLY A 58 -4.16 17.74 -6.27
CA GLY A 58 -4.67 18.62 -5.22
C GLY A 58 -6.16 18.41 -4.91
N GLY A 59 -6.90 17.68 -5.75
CA GLY A 59 -8.29 17.27 -5.55
C GLY A 59 -8.45 15.83 -5.03
N ALA A 60 -9.68 15.32 -5.04
CA ALA A 60 -9.93 13.91 -4.72
C ALA A 60 -9.35 13.01 -5.83
N LEU A 61 -8.51 12.03 -5.44
CA LEU A 61 -7.92 11.07 -6.38
C LEU A 61 -9.03 10.35 -7.18
N PRO A 62 -8.85 10.16 -8.50
CA PRO A 62 -9.70 9.28 -9.29
C PRO A 62 -9.82 7.89 -8.64
N GLY A 63 -11.01 7.30 -8.69
CA GLY A 63 -11.36 6.04 -8.01
C GLY A 63 -10.28 4.93 -8.09
N PRO A 64 -9.77 4.58 -9.28
CA PRO A 64 -8.74 3.56 -9.40
C PRO A 64 -7.41 3.90 -8.72
N LEU A 65 -7.01 5.18 -8.74
CA LEU A 65 -5.77 5.64 -8.11
C LEU A 65 -5.90 5.64 -6.58
N ALA A 66 -7.05 6.08 -6.06
CA ALA A 66 -7.35 6.02 -4.63
C ALA A 66 -7.28 4.58 -4.11
N LEU A 67 -7.87 3.63 -4.84
CA LEU A 67 -7.86 2.21 -4.48
C LEU A 67 -6.46 1.59 -4.52
N ARG A 68 -5.63 1.94 -5.53
CA ARG A 68 -4.24 1.49 -5.56
C ARG A 68 -3.41 2.04 -4.42
N LYS A 69 -3.60 3.31 -4.06
CA LYS A 69 -2.94 3.92 -2.90
C LYS A 69 -3.34 3.24 -1.59
N GLU A 70 -4.63 2.97 -1.42
CA GLU A 70 -5.14 2.22 -0.27
C GLU A 70 -4.51 0.81 -0.21
N ALA A 71 -4.49 0.09 -1.33
CA ALA A 71 -3.87 -1.24 -1.41
C ALA A 71 -2.36 -1.25 -1.13
N ALA A 72 -1.65 -0.17 -1.46
CA ALA A 72 -0.23 -0.02 -1.16
C ALA A 72 0.03 0.21 0.33
N GLY A 73 -0.97 0.63 1.10
CA GLY A 73 -0.88 0.79 2.55
C GLY A 73 -1.22 -0.48 3.35
N TYR A 74 -1.57 -1.58 2.68
CA TYR A 74 -1.79 -2.88 3.32
C TYR A 74 -0.50 -3.73 3.24
N PRO A 75 -0.21 -4.52 4.30
CA PRO A 75 -1.02 -4.77 5.49
C PRO A 75 -0.82 -3.77 6.66
N GLU A 76 0.13 -2.84 6.59
CA GLU A 76 0.57 -2.01 7.71
C GLU A 76 -0.55 -1.17 8.34
N SER A 77 -1.43 -0.60 7.53
CA SER A 77 -2.59 0.19 7.99
C SER A 77 -3.59 -0.64 8.82
N LEU A 78 -3.61 -1.97 8.66
CA LEU A 78 -4.48 -2.86 9.44
C LEU A 78 -3.95 -3.08 10.86
N ALA A 79 -2.71 -2.67 11.17
CA ALA A 79 -2.12 -2.91 12.49
C ALA A 79 -2.89 -2.23 13.65
N ASP A 80 -3.73 -1.24 13.36
CA ASP A 80 -4.63 -0.57 14.32
C ASP A 80 -5.94 -1.33 14.56
N VAL A 81 -6.33 -2.21 13.63
CA VAL A 81 -7.53 -3.02 13.73
C VAL A 81 -7.34 -4.07 14.82
N ARG A 82 -8.34 -4.22 15.69
CA ARG A 82 -8.22 -5.02 16.92
C ARG A 82 -8.64 -6.46 16.75
N THR A 83 -9.54 -6.75 15.82
CA THR A 83 -10.11 -8.09 15.65
C THR A 83 -9.96 -8.56 14.21
N GLU A 84 -9.82 -9.86 14.06
CA GLU A 84 -9.79 -10.49 12.73
C GLU A 84 -11.07 -10.21 11.94
N ALA A 85 -12.24 -10.24 12.59
CA ALA A 85 -13.51 -9.96 11.93
C ALA A 85 -13.53 -8.56 11.29
N GLN A 86 -12.97 -7.56 11.97
CA GLN A 86 -12.86 -6.20 11.42
C GLN A 86 -11.86 -6.14 10.26
N VAL A 87 -10.75 -6.89 10.30
CA VAL A 87 -9.81 -6.97 9.17
C VAL A 87 -10.51 -7.55 7.95
N ARG A 88 -11.25 -8.65 8.13
CA ARG A 88 -12.03 -9.28 7.05
C ARG A 88 -13.03 -8.29 6.45
N GLU A 89 -13.78 -7.58 7.29
CA GLU A 89 -14.73 -6.55 6.86
C GLU A 89 -14.06 -5.45 6.03
N VAL A 90 -12.91 -4.93 6.47
CA VAL A 90 -12.15 -3.90 5.74
C VAL A 90 -11.70 -4.39 4.37
N ILE A 91 -11.14 -5.60 4.29
CA ILE A 91 -10.64 -6.14 3.02
C ILE A 91 -11.79 -6.52 2.07
N GLU A 92 -12.90 -7.02 2.60
CA GLU A 92 -14.12 -7.28 1.82
C GLU A 92 -14.76 -5.99 1.27
N ASP A 93 -14.80 -4.92 2.06
CA ASP A 93 -15.25 -3.60 1.60
C ASP A 93 -14.33 -3.06 0.50
N TYR A 94 -13.02 -3.10 0.71
CA TYR A 94 -12.02 -2.72 -0.29
C TYR A 94 -12.24 -3.50 -1.60
N ASN A 95 -12.35 -4.83 -1.53
CA ASN A 95 -12.59 -5.68 -2.70
C ASN A 95 -13.90 -5.33 -3.41
N ARG A 96 -14.97 -5.02 -2.66
CA ARG A 96 -16.25 -4.58 -3.21
C ARG A 96 -16.11 -3.28 -3.97
N ARG A 97 -15.36 -2.31 -3.45
CA ARG A 97 -15.07 -1.02 -4.11
C ARG A 97 -14.23 -1.21 -5.36
N VAL A 98 -13.23 -2.09 -5.35
CA VAL A 98 -12.45 -2.47 -6.53
C VAL A 98 -13.33 -3.07 -7.63
N LEU A 99 -14.21 -4.01 -7.27
CA LEU A 99 -15.12 -4.62 -8.24
C LEU A 99 -16.15 -3.63 -8.77
N ALA A 100 -16.64 -2.71 -7.94
CA ALA A 100 -17.55 -1.65 -8.37
C ALA A 100 -16.86 -0.69 -9.36
N ASP A 101 -15.62 -0.31 -9.09
CA ASP A 101 -14.84 0.57 -9.96
C ASP A 101 -14.53 -0.09 -11.31
N ARG A 102 -14.17 -1.38 -11.31
CA ARG A 102 -13.97 -2.19 -12.53
C ARG A 102 -15.18 -2.24 -13.47
N ARG A 103 -16.39 -2.11 -12.92
CA ARG A 103 -17.64 -2.13 -13.69
C ARG A 103 -18.02 -0.76 -14.26
N ARG A 104 -17.30 0.29 -13.89
CA ARG A 104 -17.57 1.63 -14.43
C ARG A 104 -17.15 1.67 -15.90
N PRO A 105 -17.95 2.33 -16.76
CA PRO A 105 -17.54 2.56 -18.14
C PRO A 105 -16.18 3.25 -18.18
N ALA A 106 -15.29 2.80 -19.07
CA ALA A 106 -14.05 3.52 -19.32
C ALA A 106 -14.40 4.91 -19.85
N VAL A 107 -13.92 5.95 -19.17
CA VAL A 107 -14.08 7.34 -19.60
C VAL A 107 -12.74 7.81 -20.13
N GLY A 108 -12.70 8.24 -21.39
CA GLY A 108 -11.49 8.69 -22.07
C GLY A 108 -10.92 7.67 -23.06
N SER A 109 -9.83 8.06 -23.71
CA SER A 109 -9.18 7.28 -24.77
C SER A 109 -8.14 6.27 -24.26
N LEU A 110 -7.87 6.27 -22.95
CA LEU A 110 -6.81 5.46 -22.34
C LEU A 110 -7.38 4.18 -21.72
N PRO A 111 -6.61 3.08 -21.71
CA PRO A 111 -6.98 1.88 -20.98
C PRO A 111 -7.22 2.19 -19.50
N PRO A 112 -8.31 1.66 -18.90
CA PRO A 112 -8.63 1.95 -17.51
C PRO A 112 -7.57 1.37 -16.57
N LEU A 113 -7.12 2.18 -15.61
CA LEU A 113 -6.33 1.66 -14.50
C LEU A 113 -7.18 0.74 -13.63
N LEU A 114 -6.66 -0.44 -13.29
CA LEU A 114 -7.38 -1.41 -12.45
C LEU A 114 -6.64 -1.69 -11.14
N ALA A 115 -7.26 -1.37 -10.01
CA ALA A 115 -6.77 -1.81 -8.70
C ALA A 115 -6.91 -3.35 -8.56
N LYS A 116 -5.96 -3.97 -7.84
CA LYS A 116 -6.00 -5.41 -7.55
C LYS A 116 -6.96 -5.70 -6.39
N THR A 117 -7.65 -6.82 -6.45
CA THR A 117 -8.33 -7.38 -5.28
C THR A 117 -7.28 -8.05 -4.39
N LEU A 118 -7.56 -8.13 -3.09
CA LEU A 118 -6.69 -8.74 -2.10
C LEU A 118 -7.35 -10.01 -1.56
N ASP A 119 -6.54 -11.03 -1.27
CA ASP A 119 -7.03 -12.22 -0.59
C ASP A 119 -7.25 -11.92 0.89
N VAL A 120 -8.45 -12.25 1.40
CA VAL A 120 -8.84 -11.90 2.78
C VAL A 120 -8.05 -12.72 3.80
N ASP A 121 -7.87 -14.01 3.54
CA ASP A 121 -7.17 -14.90 4.46
C ASP A 121 -5.68 -14.57 4.50
N GLU A 122 -5.06 -14.29 3.34
CA GLU A 122 -3.68 -13.83 3.26
C GLU A 122 -3.47 -12.53 4.06
N MET A 123 -4.39 -11.56 3.96
CA MET A 123 -4.28 -10.32 4.72
C MET A 123 -4.43 -10.53 6.23
N VAL A 124 -5.31 -11.45 6.64
CA VAL A 124 -5.45 -11.83 8.06
C VAL A 124 -4.16 -12.48 8.57
N GLU A 125 -3.55 -13.37 7.80
CA GLU A 125 -2.28 -14.01 8.16
C GLU A 125 -1.14 -12.99 8.33
N GLN A 126 -1.05 -12.00 7.44
CA GLN A 126 -0.08 -10.91 7.53
C GLN A 126 -0.36 -9.94 8.69
N TRP A 127 -1.63 -9.71 9.02
CA TRP A 127 -2.05 -8.81 10.10
C TRP A 127 -1.70 -9.34 11.51
N ARG A 128 -1.86 -10.65 11.76
CA ARG A 128 -1.62 -11.27 13.09
C ARG A 128 -0.26 -10.90 13.70
N PRO A 129 0.89 -11.07 13.01
CA PRO A 129 2.19 -10.72 13.57
C PRO A 129 2.35 -9.21 13.80
N LEU A 130 1.82 -8.36 12.91
CA LEU A 130 1.86 -6.90 13.07
C LEU A 130 1.12 -6.45 14.33
N ARG A 131 -0.06 -7.04 14.59
CA ARG A 131 -0.85 -6.78 15.80
C ARG A 131 -0.10 -7.22 17.05
N ALA A 132 0.44 -8.44 17.06
CA ALA A 132 1.20 -8.97 18.19
C ALA A 132 2.42 -8.09 18.53
N GLN A 133 3.18 -7.66 17.53
CA GLN A 133 4.32 -6.75 17.72
C GLN A 133 3.88 -5.41 18.31
N ARG A 134 2.75 -4.86 17.83
CA ARG A 134 2.24 -3.59 18.32
C ARG A 134 1.71 -3.68 19.74
N GLU A 135 1.09 -4.80 20.12
CA GLU A 135 0.70 -5.07 21.51
C GLU A 135 1.90 -5.15 22.44
N ALA A 136 2.95 -5.85 22.02
CA ALA A 136 4.19 -5.93 22.80
C ALA A 136 4.79 -4.52 23.02
N ARG A 137 4.88 -3.69 21.96
CA ARG A 137 5.33 -2.30 22.08
C ARG A 137 4.43 -1.47 23.01
N GLN A 138 3.12 -1.65 22.93
CA GLN A 138 2.17 -0.94 23.79
C GLN A 138 2.25 -1.37 25.26
N ARG A 139 2.51 -2.65 25.55
CA ARG A 139 2.73 -3.15 26.91
C ARG A 139 4.00 -2.57 27.52
N LEU A 140 5.12 -2.66 26.80
CA LEU A 140 6.39 -2.08 27.23
C LEU A 140 6.27 -0.58 27.50
N ALA A 141 5.64 0.17 26.59
CA ALA A 141 5.41 1.60 26.77
C ALA A 141 4.50 1.92 27.98
N ARG A 142 3.56 1.04 28.36
CA ARG A 142 2.76 1.21 29.59
C ARG A 142 3.59 0.93 30.83
N GLU A 143 4.35 -0.16 30.84
CA GLU A 143 5.24 -0.53 31.94
C GLU A 143 6.28 0.56 32.22
N GLU A 144 6.90 1.11 31.17
CA GLU A 144 7.84 2.24 31.27
C GLU A 144 7.18 3.48 31.88
N ARG A 145 5.95 3.82 31.45
CA ARG A 145 5.19 4.95 31.99
C ARG A 145 4.83 4.73 33.46
N GLU A 146 4.42 3.52 33.83
CA GLU A 146 4.09 3.16 35.20
C GLU A 146 5.32 3.20 36.10
N ALA A 147 6.46 2.67 35.64
CA ALA A 147 7.75 2.71 36.34
C ALA A 147 8.24 4.16 36.52
N ALA A 148 8.18 4.99 35.47
CA ALA A 148 8.51 6.41 35.55
C ALA A 148 7.61 7.16 36.54
N GLY A 149 6.30 6.89 36.50
CA GLY A 149 5.35 7.45 37.47
C GLY A 149 5.60 6.99 38.91
N ALA A 150 5.99 5.73 39.11
CA ALA A 150 6.37 5.21 40.42
C ALA A 150 7.68 5.85 40.95
N ALA A 151 8.69 6.02 40.10
CA ALA A 151 9.93 6.69 40.44
C ALA A 151 9.70 8.17 40.84
N ALA A 152 8.94 8.92 40.04
CA ALA A 152 8.61 10.31 40.34
C ALA A 152 7.88 10.46 41.69
N ARG A 153 6.96 9.55 42.03
CA ARG A 153 6.28 9.53 43.34
C ARG A 153 7.27 9.30 44.49
N ARG A 154 8.24 8.40 44.34
CA ARG A 154 9.28 8.16 45.36
C ARG A 154 10.18 9.38 45.57
N ASP A 155 10.61 10.01 44.47
CA ASP A 155 11.51 11.16 44.53
C ASP A 155 10.85 12.37 45.19
N SER A 156 9.60 12.66 44.85
CA SER A 156 8.81 13.75 45.46
C SER A 156 8.62 13.57 46.98
N GLY A 157 8.40 12.34 47.46
CA GLY A 157 8.30 12.05 48.90
C GLY A 157 9.61 12.28 49.65
N SER A 158 10.76 11.96 49.04
CA SER A 158 12.07 12.19 49.65
C SER A 158 12.44 13.67 49.75
N TRP A 159 11.98 14.48 48.78
CA TRP A 159 12.19 15.92 48.77
C TRP A 159 11.41 16.61 49.90
N TRP A 160 10.13 16.27 50.08
CA TRP A 160 9.31 16.80 51.18
C TRP A 160 9.81 16.37 52.57
N ALA A 161 10.25 15.12 52.72
CA ALA A 161 10.83 14.63 53.97
C ALA A 161 12.13 15.36 54.35
N ARG A 162 12.97 15.70 53.36
CA ARG A 162 14.17 16.51 53.57
C ARG A 162 13.88 17.98 53.89
N LEU A 163 12.78 18.52 53.37
CA LEU A 163 12.38 19.92 53.61
C LEU A 163 11.79 20.13 55.01
N LEU A 164 11.07 19.15 55.55
CA LEU A 164 10.40 19.24 56.87
C LEU A 164 11.26 18.78 58.07
N GLY A 165 12.39 18.09 57.83
CA GLY A 165 13.25 17.53 58.88
C GLY A 165 14.42 18.40 59.36
N ARG A 166 14.47 19.69 59.01
CA ARG A 166 15.60 20.59 59.32
C ARG A 166 15.22 21.76 60.25
N GLY A 167 14.49 21.46 61.32
CA GLY A 167 14.12 22.39 62.40
C GLY A 167 14.82 22.04 63.71
#